data_AF-X1SQT0-F1
#
_entry.id   AF-X1SQT0-F1
#
_cell.length_a   1.000
_cell.length_b   1.000
_cell.length_c   1.000
_cell.angle_alpha   90.00
_cell.angle_beta   90.00
_cell.angle_gamma   90.00
#
_symmetry.space_group_name_H-M   'P 1'
#
loop_
_entity.id
_entity.type
_entity.pdbx_description
1 polymer ?
#
loop_
_entity_poly.entity_id
_entity_poly.type
_entity_poly.pdbx_seq_one_letter_code
_entity_poly.pdbx_strand_id
1 'polypeptide(L)' 'MQERNLRLKTGDLVFTGIYLDNKAIVLGWGAETEAPNIILMRIITIRWSWPPVKSITAFTDAG' A
#
# COMPACT_ATOMS: atom_id res chain seq x y z
N MET A 1 19.56 21.44 -4.90
CA MET A 1 18.86 20.18 -5.27
C MET A 1 17.38 20.51 -5.20
N GLN A 2 16.68 20.57 -6.33
CA GLN A 2 15.27 20.99 -6.36
C GLN A 2 14.43 19.77 -5.94
N GLU A 3 13.77 19.84 -4.78
CA GLU A 3 12.84 18.80 -4.34
C GLU A 3 11.65 18.75 -5.31
N ARG A 4 11.68 17.79 -6.22
CA ARG A 4 10.53 17.49 -7.07
C ARG A 4 9.61 16.54 -6.31
N ASN A 5 8.57 17.10 -5.70
CA ASN A 5 7.49 16.32 -5.13
C ASN A 5 6.83 15.51 -6.25
N LEU A 6 6.89 14.18 -6.15
CA LEU A 6 6.12 13.28 -7.01
C LEU A 6 4.63 13.56 -6.78
N ARG A 7 3.87 13.91 -7.83
CA ARG A 7 2.42 13.99 -7.68
C ARG A 7 1.87 12.57 -7.73
N LEU A 8 1.20 12.17 -6.67
CA LEU A 8 0.46 10.92 -6.64
C LEU A 8 -0.89 11.19 -7.28
N LYS A 9 -1.18 10.54 -8.41
CA LYS A 9 -2.55 10.43 -8.89
C LYS A 9 -3.15 9.28 -8.12
N THR A 10 -3.86 9.57 -7.03
CA THR A 10 -4.65 8.55 -6.33
C THR A 10 -5.69 8.03 -7.32
N GLY A 11 -5.36 6.95 -8.02
CA GLY A 11 -6.31 6.19 -8.82
C GLY A 11 -7.37 5.56 -7.92
N ASP A 12 -8.31 4.84 -8.53
CA ASP A 12 -9.35 4.13 -7.79
C ASP A 12 -8.72 3.28 -6.69
N LEU A 13 -9.35 3.29 -5.52
CA LEU A 13 -8.88 2.58 -4.34
C LEU A 13 -8.95 1.08 -4.63
N VAL A 14 -7.87 0.50 -5.16
CA VAL A 14 -7.81 -0.93 -5.44
C VAL A 14 -7.65 -1.65 -4.11
N PHE A 15 -8.79 -2.04 -3.54
CA PHE A 15 -8.86 -2.89 -2.38
C PHE A 15 -8.45 -4.31 -2.80
N THR A 16 -7.20 -4.71 -2.54
CA THR A 16 -6.64 -5.96 -3.07
C THR A 16 -7.01 -7.20 -2.25
N GLY A 17 -7.77 -7.06 -1.16
CA GLY A 17 -8.42 -8.17 -0.47
C GLY A 17 -8.35 -8.11 1.05
N ILE A 18 -9.26 -8.81 1.70
CA ILE A 18 -9.19 -9.18 3.12
C ILE A 18 -8.58 -10.57 3.16
N TYR A 19 -7.31 -10.68 3.57
CA TYR A 19 -6.75 -11.97 3.91
C TYR A 19 -7.02 -12.24 5.39
N LEU A 20 -7.93 -13.18 5.64
CA LEU A 20 -8.20 -13.74 6.97
C LEU A 20 -7.33 -14.98 7.13
N ASP A 21 -6.19 -14.80 7.78
CA ASP A 21 -5.55 -15.91 8.48
C ASP A 21 -6.06 -15.88 9.93
N ASN A 22 -6.07 -17.02 10.63
CA ASN A 22 -6.59 -17.18 12.00
C ASN A 22 -5.99 -16.20 13.03
N LYS A 23 -5.01 -15.37 12.64
CA LYS A 23 -4.26 -14.45 13.50
C LYS A 23 -4.06 -13.05 12.89
N ALA A 24 -4.55 -12.77 11.68
CA ALA A 24 -4.36 -11.46 11.05
C ALA A 24 -5.41 -11.09 9.97
N ILE A 25 -5.68 -9.78 9.86
CA ILE A 25 -6.34 -9.13 8.72
C ILE A 25 -5.29 -8.34 7.96
N VAL A 26 -5.21 -8.51 6.64
CA VAL A 26 -4.40 -7.66 5.76
C VAL A 26 -5.32 -6.79 4.91
N LEU A 27 -5.04 -5.49 4.87
CA LEU A 27 -5.70 -4.50 4.00
C LEU A 27 -4.64 -3.90 3.08
N GLY A 28 -4.87 -3.92 1.77
CA GLY A 28 -4.00 -3.29 0.78
C GLY A 28 -4.71 -2.15 0.06
N TRP A 29 -4.00 -1.05 -0.17
CA TRP A 29 -4.40 -0.02 -1.13
C TRP A 29 -3.22 0.36 -2.03
N GLY A 30 -3.52 0.67 -3.29
CA GLY A 30 -2.56 1.14 -4.28
C GLY A 30 -2.99 2.48 -4.87
N ALA A 31 -2.02 3.30 -5.28
CA ALA A 31 -2.22 4.49 -6.10
C ALA A 31 -1.19 4.54 -7.22
N GLU A 32 -1.64 4.91 -8.42
CA GLU A 32 -0.76 5.18 -9.54
C GLU A 32 0.11 6.42 -9.27
N THR A 33 1.27 6.44 -9.92
CA THR A 33 2.18 7.58 -9.84
C THR A 33 2.36 8.21 -11.22
N GLU A 34 3.02 9.37 -11.28
CA GLU A 34 3.43 9.97 -12.56
C GLU A 34 4.49 9.14 -13.30
N ALA A 35 5.22 8.25 -12.60
CA ALA A 35 6.17 7.35 -13.24
C ALA A 35 5.40 6.14 -13.82
N PRO A 36 5.57 5.85 -15.12
CA PRO A 36 4.89 4.73 -15.76
C PRO A 36 5.28 3.42 -15.06
N ASN A 37 4.30 2.54 -14.87
CA ASN A 37 4.41 1.25 -14.18
C ASN A 37 4.85 1.33 -12.71
N ILE A 38 4.92 2.51 -12.09
CA ILE A 38 5.20 2.61 -10.65
C ILE A 38 3.90 2.85 -9.89
N ILE A 39 3.62 1.96 -8.93
CA ILE A 39 2.49 2.03 -8.02
C ILE A 39 3.02 2.31 -6.61
N LEU A 40 2.41 3.28 -5.93
CA LEU A 40 2.54 3.42 -4.49
C LEU A 40 1.56 2.45 -3.82
N MET A 41 2.08 1.47 -3.08
CA MET A 41 1.26 0.58 -2.27
C MET A 41 1.41 0.88 -0.79
N ARG A 42 0.32 0.67 -0.06
CA ARG A 42 0.35 0.59 1.39
C ARG A 42 -0.46 -0.59 1.89
N ILE A 43 0.21 -1.35 2.75
CA ILE A 43 -0.27 -2.60 3.30
C ILE A 43 -0.41 -2.38 4.81
N ILE A 44 -1.59 -2.67 5.33
CA ILE A 44 -1.90 -2.61 6.76
C ILE A 44 -2.19 -4.04 7.21
N THR A 45 -1.45 -4.50 8.21
CA THR A 45 -1.66 -5.81 8.84
C THR A 45 -2.14 -5.58 10.26
N ILE A 46 -3.35 -6.03 10.56
CA ILE A 46 -3.92 -6.07 11.91
C ILE A 46 -3.72 -7.48 12.45
N ARG A 47 -3.04 -7.64 13.59
CA ARG A 47 -2.71 -8.91 14.22
C ARG A 47 -3.35 -9.01 15.60
N TRP A 48 -3.60 -10.23 16.06
CA TRP A 48 -4.14 -10.54 17.38
C TRP A 48 -3.03 -10.57 18.46
N SER A 49 -1.79 -10.24 18.07
CA SER A 49 -0.59 -10.21 18.90
C SER A 49 0.04 -8.82 18.89
N TRP A 50 0.73 -8.43 19.96
CA TRP A 50 1.45 -7.16 20.00
C TRP A 50 2.70 -7.15 19.09
N PRO A 51 2.96 -6.08 18.30
CA PRO A 51 2.11 -4.92 18.09
C PRO A 51 0.92 -5.28 17.17
N PRO A 52 -0.30 -4.84 17.52
CA PRO A 52 -1.54 -5.27 16.87
C PRO A 52 -1.73 -4.67 15.48
N VAL A 53 -0.97 -3.63 15.13
CA VAL A 53 -1.04 -3.00 13.80
C VAL A 53 0.37 -2.79 13.29
N LYS A 54 0.60 -3.21 12.05
CA LYS A 54 1.80 -2.86 11.26
C LYS A 54 1.35 -2.24 9.94
N SER A 55 2.04 -1.21 9.50
CA SER A 55 1.80 -0.63 8.17
C SER A 55 3.11 -0.46 7.42
N ILE A 56 3.10 -0.84 6.15
CA ILE A 56 4.23 -0.69 5.23
C ILE A 56 3.74 0.15 4.06
N THR A 57 4.55 1.14 3.66
CA THR A 57 4.35 1.92 2.44
C THR A 57 5.56 1.68 1.55
N ALA A 58 5.35 1.30 0.30
CA ALA A 58 6.42 1.00 -0.64
C ALA A 58 6.01 1.39 -2.07
N PHE A 59 7.00 1.73 -2.89
CA PHE A 59 6.83 1.78 -4.34
C PHE A 59 7.08 0.38 -4.90
N THR A 60 6.25 -0.03 -5.86
CA THR A 60 6.39 -1.30 -6.57
C THR A 60 6.16 -1.10 -8.06
N ASP A 61 6.71 -2.00 -8.86
CA ASP A 61 6.49 -2.04 -10.30
C ASP A 61 5.18 -2.79 -10.59
N ALA A 62 4.38 -2.28 -11.52
CA ALA A 62 3.07 -2.80 -11.90
C ALA A 62 3.14 -4.04 -12.80
N GLY A 63 4.31 -4.35 -13.38
CA GLY A 63 4.63 -5.63 -14.03
C GLY A 63 3.71 -6.06 -15.18
#